data_AF-A0A964PK87-F1
#
_entry.id   AF-A0A964PK87-F1
#
_cell.length_a   1.000
_cell.length_b   1.000
_cell.length_c   1.000
_cell.angle_alpha   90.00
_cell.angle_beta   90.00
_cell.angle_gamma   90.00
#
_symmetry.space_group_name_H-M   'P 1'
#
loop_
_entity.id
_entity.type
_entity.pdbx_description
1 polymer ?
#
loop_
_entity_poly.entity_id
_entity_poly.type
_entity_poly.pdbx_seq_one_letter_code
_entity_poly.pdbx_strand_id
1 'polypeptide(L)'
;MSRRAARWLGPWWGGLLMLVGVAVGVSAGLWQLNRATYKQELEARFAAGGAAGALPLLVTDEDAGQSRYRVIRVTGRYDANHQVLLDNMSSQGRPGYHVLTPLRTGEGTVLVNRGWLPANGDRRVLPDI
;
A
#
# COMPACT_ATOMS: atom_id res chain seq x y z
N MET A 1 -36.05 60.09 24.72
CA MET A 1 -35.92 58.64 24.99
C MET A 1 -35.90 57.88 23.66
N SER A 2 -34.72 57.51 23.15
CA SER A 2 -34.60 56.66 21.95
C SER A 2 -33.80 55.40 22.31
N ARG A 3 -34.46 54.24 22.24
CA ARG A 3 -33.83 52.94 22.51
C ARG A 3 -32.97 52.58 21.30
N ARG A 4 -31.64 52.55 21.48
CA ARG A 4 -30.73 51.96 20.48
C ARG A 4 -30.99 50.44 20.49
N ALA A 5 -31.65 49.94 19.45
CA ALA A 5 -31.74 48.50 19.21
C ALA A 5 -30.33 47.98 18.95
N ALA A 6 -29.77 47.27 19.94
CA ALA A 6 -28.49 46.61 19.80
C ALA A 6 -28.64 45.54 18.70
N ARG A 7 -28.04 45.78 17.53
CA ARG A 7 -27.92 44.79 16.46
C ARG A 7 -26.92 43.72 16.92
N TRP A 8 -27.40 42.77 17.71
CA TRP A 8 -26.75 41.48 17.96
C TRP A 8 -26.83 40.59 16.72
N LEU A 9 -26.41 41.10 15.56
CA LEU A 9 -26.10 40.27 14.41
C LEU A 9 -24.63 39.85 14.59
N GLY A 10 -24.43 38.87 15.48
CA GLY A 10 -23.15 38.17 15.56
C GLY A 10 -22.75 37.70 14.16
N PRO A 11 -21.46 37.69 13.83
CA PRO A 11 -21.03 37.50 12.46
C PRO A 11 -21.52 36.18 11.87
N TRP A 12 -22.38 36.27 10.85
CA TRP A 12 -22.92 35.14 10.08
C TRP A 12 -21.83 34.21 9.52
N TRP A 13 -20.60 34.72 9.37
CA TRP A 13 -19.44 33.93 8.95
C TRP A 13 -19.07 32.82 9.94
N GLY A 14 -19.36 32.97 11.24
CA GLY A 14 -19.08 31.91 12.23
C GLY A 14 -19.95 30.68 12.01
N GLY A 15 -21.24 30.88 11.74
CA GLY A 15 -22.17 29.80 11.39
C GLY A 15 -21.80 29.13 10.06
N LEU A 16 -21.39 29.92 9.06
CA LEU A 16 -20.91 29.38 7.79
C LEU A 16 -19.66 28.51 7.96
N LEU A 17 -18.66 28.98 8.73
CA LEU A 17 -17.45 28.21 9.02
C LEU A 17 -17.76 26.92 9.77
N MET A 18 -18.71 26.95 10.72
CA MET A 18 -19.17 25.75 11.41
C MET A 18 -19.80 24.75 10.45
N LEU A 19 -20.69 25.20 9.54
CA LEU A 19 -21.31 24.33 8.54
C LEU A 19 -20.28 23.71 7.58
N VAL A 20 -19.29 24.48 7.14
CA VAL A 20 -18.18 23.97 6.34
C VAL A 20 -17.38 22.92 7.12
N GLY A 21 -17.06 23.20 8.39
CA GLY A 21 -16.36 22.25 9.26
C GLY A 21 -17.13 20.93 9.43
N VAL A 22 -18.44 21.00 9.65
CA VAL A 22 -19.31 19.82 9.73
C VAL A 22 -19.31 19.06 8.39
N ALA A 23 -19.46 19.75 7.26
CA ALA A 23 -19.45 19.12 5.94
C ALA A 23 -18.12 18.39 5.65
N VAL A 24 -16.99 19.02 5.98
CA VAL A 24 -15.65 18.40 5.86
C VAL A 24 -15.53 17.20 6.80
N GLY A 25 -15.97 17.32 8.05
CA GLY A 25 -15.95 16.22 9.02
C GLY A 25 -16.77 15.01 8.57
N VAL A 26 -17.98 15.24 8.05
CA VAL A 26 -18.83 14.18 7.49
C VAL A 26 -18.17 13.54 6.26
N SER A 27 -17.65 14.35 5.33
CA SER A 27 -16.95 13.85 4.14
C SER A 27 -15.73 12.99 4.51
N ALA A 28 -14.92 13.45 5.47
CA ALA A 28 -13.78 12.70 5.98
C ALA A 28 -14.23 11.40 6.68
N GLY A 29 -15.32 11.42 7.45
CA GLY A 29 -15.89 10.22 8.07
C GLY A 29 -16.33 9.18 7.04
N LEU A 30 -17.03 9.61 5.99
CA LEU A 30 -17.42 8.75 4.87
C LEU A 30 -16.19 8.19 4.14
N TRP A 31 -15.16 9.02 3.93
CA TRP A 31 -13.90 8.57 3.35
C TRP A 31 -13.21 7.51 4.22
N GLN A 32 -13.18 7.68 5.54
CA GLN A 32 -12.60 6.70 6.46
C GLN A 32 -13.34 5.36 6.38
N LEU A 33 -14.68 5.38 6.34
CA LEU A 33 -15.50 4.17 6.18
C LEU A 33 -15.21 3.45 4.85
N ASN A 34 -15.18 4.19 3.75
CA ASN A 34 -14.85 3.64 2.44
C ASN A 34 -13.40 3.10 2.37
N ARG A 35 -12.47 3.76 3.06
CA ARG A 35 -11.09 3.29 3.14
C ARG A 35 -10.99 2.00 3.96
N ALA A 36 -11.81 1.85 5.00
CA ALA A 36 -11.88 0.64 5.81
C ALA A 36 -12.44 -0.54 5.00
N THR A 37 -13.55 -0.36 4.28
CA THR A 37 -14.13 -1.40 3.42
C THR A 37 -13.16 -1.83 2.33
N TYR A 38 -12.49 -0.87 1.67
CA TYR A 38 -11.44 -1.18 0.69
C TYR A 38 -10.33 -2.07 1.26
N LYS A 39 -9.87 -1.78 2.49
CA LYS A 39 -8.84 -2.60 3.15
C LYS A 39 -9.35 -4.00 3.46
N GLN A 40 -10.59 -4.13 3.95
CA GLN A 40 -11.20 -5.44 4.24
C GLN A 40 -11.35 -6.28 2.96
N GLU A 41 -11.78 -5.68 1.86
CA GLU A 41 -11.86 -6.37 0.57
C GLU A 41 -10.48 -6.82 0.07
N LEU A 42 -9.46 -5.98 0.25
CA LEU A 42 -8.10 -6.33 -0.13
C LEU A 42 -7.58 -7.52 0.68
N GLU A 43 -7.78 -7.50 2.00
CA GLU A 43 -7.43 -8.60 2.91
C GLU A 43 -8.16 -9.90 2.53
N ALA A 44 -9.47 -9.82 2.25
CA ALA A 44 -10.26 -10.96 1.80
C ALA A 44 -9.72 -11.56 0.49
N ARG A 45 -9.28 -10.73 -0.47
CA ARG A 45 -8.65 -11.21 -1.72
C ARG A 45 -7.32 -11.92 -1.47
N PHE A 46 -6.48 -11.40 -0.56
CA PHE A 46 -5.24 -12.08 -0.16
C PHE A 46 -5.52 -13.42 0.53
N ALA A 47 -6.49 -13.46 1.45
CA ALA A 47 -6.87 -14.69 2.15
C ALA A 47 -7.43 -15.75 1.18
N ALA A 48 -8.30 -15.35 0.25
CA ALA A 48 -8.85 -16.24 -0.77
C ALA A 48 -7.76 -16.78 -1.70
N GLY A 49 -6.83 -15.92 -2.16
CA GLY A 49 -5.71 -16.34 -3.01
C GLY A 49 -4.73 -17.26 -2.28
N GLY A 50 -4.49 -17.04 -0.99
CA GLY A 50 -3.64 -17.89 -0.14
C GLY A 50 -4.24 -19.25 0.17
N ALA A 51 -5.57 -19.34 0.33
CA ALA A 51 -6.29 -20.60 0.54
C ALA A 51 -6.48 -21.41 -0.75
N ALA A 52 -6.38 -20.77 -1.92
CA ALA A 52 -6.44 -21.44 -3.20
C ALA A 52 -5.19 -22.30 -3.44
N GLY A 53 -5.36 -23.44 -4.12
CA GLY A 53 -4.23 -24.29 -4.51
C GLY A 53 -3.19 -23.52 -5.34
N ALA A 54 -1.92 -23.88 -5.17
CA ALA A 54 -0.82 -23.21 -5.86
C ALA A 54 -0.94 -23.37 -7.38
N LEU A 55 -0.68 -22.29 -8.12
CA LEU A 55 -0.63 -22.29 -9.57
C LEU A 55 0.79 -22.55 -10.10
N PRO A 56 0.92 -23.09 -11.33
CA PRO A 56 2.17 -23.01 -12.08
C PRO A 56 2.49 -21.56 -12.46
N LEU A 57 3.74 -21.29 -12.88
CA LEU A 57 4.18 -19.93 -13.19
C LEU A 57 3.48 -19.34 -14.42
N LEU A 58 3.22 -20.17 -15.42
CA LEU A 58 2.53 -19.76 -16.65
C LEU A 58 1.03 -19.58 -16.38
N VAL A 59 0.68 -18.40 -15.89
CA VAL A 59 -0.68 -17.89 -15.90
C VAL A 59 -0.80 -16.99 -17.14
N THR A 60 -1.75 -17.25 -18.02
CA THR A 60 -2.00 -16.42 -19.20
C THR A 60 -2.46 -15.02 -18.77
N ASP A 61 -2.21 -13.99 -19.61
CA ASP A 61 -2.62 -12.61 -19.30
C ASP A 61 -4.15 -12.48 -19.07
N GLU A 62 -4.95 -13.36 -19.67
CA GLU A 62 -6.41 -13.44 -19.45
C GLU A 62 -6.78 -13.85 -18.01
N ASP A 63 -5.91 -14.62 -17.34
CA ASP A 63 -6.09 -15.08 -15.97
C ASP A 63 -5.38 -14.19 -14.93
N ALA A 64 -4.59 -13.19 -15.35
CA ALA A 64 -3.77 -12.38 -14.46
C ALA A 64 -4.60 -11.59 -13.43
N GLY A 65 -5.79 -11.12 -13.82
CA GLY A 65 -6.74 -10.47 -12.91
C GLY A 65 -7.31 -11.41 -11.86
N GLN A 66 -7.61 -12.66 -12.24
CA GLN A 66 -8.19 -13.70 -11.39
C GLN A 66 -7.15 -14.41 -10.51
N SER A 67 -5.89 -14.39 -10.94
CA SER A 67 -4.77 -15.06 -10.28
C SER A 67 -4.00 -14.15 -9.33
N ARG A 68 -4.40 -12.88 -9.22
CA ARG A 68 -3.78 -11.93 -8.30
C ARG A 68 -3.87 -12.46 -6.86
N TYR A 69 -2.74 -12.40 -6.16
CA TYR A 69 -2.56 -12.89 -4.78
C TYR A 69 -2.65 -14.41 -4.60
N ARG A 70 -2.68 -15.20 -5.68
CA ARG A 70 -2.56 -16.65 -5.57
C ARG A 70 -1.13 -17.06 -5.30
N VAL A 71 -0.98 -18.15 -4.54
CA VAL A 71 0.31 -18.78 -4.33
C VAL A 71 0.74 -19.45 -5.64
N ILE A 72 2.01 -19.30 -5.99
CA ILE A 72 2.66 -20.06 -7.07
C ILE A 72 3.74 -20.95 -6.50
N ARG A 73 3.96 -22.10 -7.13
CA ARG A 73 5.10 -22.98 -6.82
C ARG A 73 5.98 -23.09 -8.06
N VAL A 74 7.23 -22.67 -7.91
CA VAL A 74 8.19 -22.69 -9.01
C VAL A 74 9.57 -23.09 -8.49
N THR A 75 10.34 -23.73 -9.36
CA THR A 75 11.72 -24.11 -9.11
C THR A 75 12.63 -23.45 -10.14
N GLY A 76 13.85 -23.12 -9.73
CA GLY A 76 14.76 -22.36 -10.57
C GLY A 76 16.06 -22.01 -9.84
N ARG A 77 16.87 -21.16 -10.48
CA ARG A 77 18.14 -20.67 -9.95
C ARG A 77 18.11 -19.15 -9.82
N TYR A 78 18.53 -18.64 -8.67
CA TYR A 78 18.67 -17.21 -8.48
C TYR A 78 19.80 -16.63 -9.32
N ASP A 79 19.55 -15.48 -9.90
CA ASP A 79 20.50 -14.67 -10.68
C ASP A 79 20.94 -13.46 -9.83
N ALA A 80 21.91 -13.69 -8.95
CA ALA A 80 22.41 -12.67 -8.01
C ALA A 80 23.05 -11.47 -8.72
N ASN A 81 23.57 -11.68 -9.94
CA ASN A 81 24.19 -10.61 -10.74
C ASN A 81 23.21 -9.53 -11.18
N HIS A 82 21.90 -9.85 -11.21
CA HIS A 82 20.84 -8.94 -11.64
C HIS A 82 19.85 -8.61 -10.51
N GLN A 83 20.28 -8.74 -9.25
CA GLN A 83 19.44 -8.36 -8.13
C GLN A 83 19.30 -6.84 -8.02
N VAL A 84 18.13 -6.40 -7.56
CA VAL A 84 17.79 -5.00 -7.38
C VAL A 84 17.44 -4.75 -5.93
N LEU A 85 18.04 -3.72 -5.36
CA LEU A 85 17.69 -3.22 -4.03
C LEU A 85 16.64 -2.12 -4.17
N LEU A 86 15.44 -2.39 -3.65
CA LEU A 86 14.37 -1.41 -3.61
C LEU A 86 14.49 -0.58 -2.32
N ASP A 87 15.03 0.64 -2.45
CA ASP A 87 15.23 1.62 -1.37
C ASP A 87 13.91 2.28 -0.92
N ASN A 88 14.01 3.14 0.10
CA ASN A 88 12.92 3.88 0.73
C ASN A 88 11.86 2.97 1.36
N MET A 89 12.29 1.78 1.78
CA MET A 89 11.45 0.79 2.42
C MET A 89 11.69 0.83 3.92
N SER A 90 10.74 1.40 4.66
CA SER A 90 10.80 1.44 6.12
C SER A 90 10.13 0.20 6.73
N SER A 91 10.86 -0.52 7.58
CA SER A 91 10.30 -1.61 8.40
C SER A 91 10.53 -1.29 9.87
N GLN A 92 9.46 -1.33 10.68
CA GLN A 92 9.51 -1.02 12.13
C GLN A 92 10.24 0.30 12.47
N GLY A 93 10.03 1.33 11.66
CA GLY A 93 10.65 2.65 11.85
C GLY A 93 12.11 2.76 11.42
N ARG A 94 12.72 1.71 10.86
CA ARG A 94 14.09 1.74 10.33
C ARG A 94 14.07 1.78 8.81
N PRO A 95 14.85 2.66 8.15
CA PRO A 95 15.02 2.63 6.71
C PRO A 95 15.81 1.39 6.28
N GLY A 96 15.53 0.88 5.09
CA GLY A 96 16.19 -0.29 4.54
C GLY A 96 15.78 -0.58 3.11
N TYR A 97 16.16 -1.77 2.66
CA TYR A 97 16.02 -2.22 1.29
C TYR A 97 15.23 -3.51 1.21
N HIS A 98 14.33 -3.62 0.24
CA HIS A 98 13.84 -4.93 -0.19
C HIS A 98 14.78 -5.53 -1.23
N VAL A 99 15.16 -6.78 -1.03
CA VAL A 99 16.05 -7.51 -1.95
C VAL A 99 15.22 -8.22 -2.99
N LEU A 100 15.22 -7.72 -4.22
CA LEU A 100 14.51 -8.33 -5.34
C LEU A 100 15.51 -9.09 -6.22
N THR A 101 15.47 -10.41 -6.20
CA THR A 101 16.38 -11.25 -6.98
C THR A 101 15.60 -12.00 -8.06
N PRO A 102 16.02 -11.89 -9.34
CA PRO A 102 15.44 -12.71 -10.39
C PRO A 102 15.69 -14.20 -10.14
N LEU A 103 14.63 -15.01 -10.25
CA LEU A 103 14.67 -16.46 -10.26
C LEU A 103 14.47 -16.91 -11.70
N ARG A 104 15.54 -17.49 -12.30
CA ARG A 104 15.50 -18.10 -13.63
C ARG A 104 14.88 -19.48 -13.52
N THR A 105 13.82 -19.73 -14.27
CA THR A 105 13.08 -20.99 -14.28
C THR A 105 13.11 -21.56 -15.70
N GLY A 106 12.67 -22.81 -15.89
CA GLY A 106 12.52 -23.37 -17.23
C GLY A 106 11.42 -22.70 -18.06
N GLU A 107 10.53 -21.94 -17.41
CA GLU A 107 9.32 -21.36 -18.00
C GLU A 107 9.40 -19.83 -18.12
N GLY A 108 10.42 -19.19 -17.53
CA GLY A 108 10.55 -17.75 -17.55
C GLY A 108 11.46 -17.21 -16.45
N THR A 109 11.32 -15.91 -16.15
CA THR A 109 12.04 -15.26 -15.04
C THR A 109 11.02 -14.62 -14.11
N VAL A 110 11.14 -14.91 -12.81
CA VAL A 110 10.25 -14.38 -11.76
C VAL A 110 11.06 -13.47 -10.86
N LEU A 111 10.55 -12.27 -10.56
CA LEU A 111 11.18 -11.43 -9.55
C LEU A 111 10.73 -11.86 -8.16
N VAL A 112 11.66 -12.32 -7.33
CA VAL A 112 11.36 -12.80 -5.97
C VAL A 112 11.85 -11.77 -4.96
N ASN A 113 10.95 -11.30 -4.09
CA ASN A 113 11.33 -10.52 -2.93
C ASN A 113 11.86 -11.45 -1.83
N ARG A 114 13.17 -11.39 -1.57
CA ARG A 114 13.89 -12.22 -0.60
C ARG A 114 13.83 -11.68 0.84
N GLY A 115 13.15 -10.56 1.05
CA GLY A 115 12.98 -9.95 2.37
C GLY A 115 13.51 -8.53 2.44
N TRP A 116 13.59 -8.03 3.66
CA TRP A 116 14.02 -6.67 3.98
C TRP A 116 15.35 -6.70 4.74
N LEU A 117 16.23 -5.76 4.41
CA LEU A 117 17.51 -5.55 5.09
C LEU A 117 17.63 -4.11 5.58
N PRO A 118 18.14 -3.88 6.81
CA PRO A 118 18.35 -2.52 7.32
C PRO A 118 19.42 -1.79 6.51
N ALA A 119 19.25 -0.48 6.35
CA ALA A 119 20.30 0.37 5.79
C ALA A 119 21.35 0.70 6.87
N ASN A 120 22.63 0.73 6.48
CA ASN A 120 23.76 1.00 7.39
C ASN A 120 23.99 2.50 7.67
N GLY A 121 22.95 3.33 7.61
CA GLY A 121 23.02 4.78 7.80
C GLY A 121 23.61 5.56 6.61
N ASP A 122 24.50 4.94 5.83
CA ASP A 122 25.01 5.49 4.56
C ASP A 122 24.41 4.73 3.36
N ARG A 123 23.60 5.44 2.57
CA ARG A 123 22.93 4.87 1.38
C ARG A 123 23.87 4.63 0.20
N ARG A 124 25.12 5.12 0.27
CA ARG A 124 26.15 4.85 -0.74
C ARG A 124 26.79 3.46 -0.53
N VAL A 125 26.66 2.92 0.68
CA VAL A 125 27.16 1.60 1.04
C VAL A 125 25.99 0.62 1.00
N LEU A 126 25.92 -0.15 -0.08
CA LEU A 126 24.88 -1.17 -0.23
C LEU A 126 25.22 -2.40 0.64
N PRO A 127 24.21 -3.10 1.17
CA PRO A 127 24.41 -4.38 1.84
C PRO A 127 25.09 -5.39 0.90
N ASP A 128 26.01 -6.19 1.45
CA ASP A 128 26.66 -7.30 0.74
C ASP A 128 25.75 -8.54 0.80
N ILE A 129 25.24 -8.98 -0.35
CA ILE A 129 24.20 -10.02 -0.50
C ILE A 129 24.27 -10.80 -1.81
#